data_AF-A0A2S4PUG2-F1
#
_entry.id   AF-A0A2S4PUG2-F1
#
_cell.length_a   1.000
_cell.length_b   1.000
_cell.length_c   1.000
_cell.angle_alpha   90.00
_cell.angle_beta   90.00
_cell.angle_gamma   90.00
#
_symmetry.space_group_name_H-M   'P 1'
#
loop_
_entity.id
_entity.type
_entity.pdbx_description
1 polymer ?
#
loop_
_entity_poly.entity_id
_entity_poly.type
_entity_poly.pdbx_seq_one_letter_code
_entity_poly.pdbx_strand_id
1 'polypeptide(L)'
;MFPPVDDSTLKNNPKFSSLYSTLTEGILNPNGTSKFYPGQKERDQVTTALKKNRIHASKVYLLKSALNKIDLSQVISNSNANKSTTISKNSLPDLNELIILLSNRFALSRQSLPSPTSTKLLESTPQWLSLQASVPEISNLISIYFQTQAIGLYRIVNPSTDLVSNPHQMIMDLIPKTQALKIEIEKKRYTLNLRRVELVGKVKMLLSLYHLASTLVILHLEQTVHGSMSRELKLRSEIVSLNAQKLAFEAKEKRYKGEKIFYSDDVKNAFYQYVRSLRKGRERLEERKSLAEKTISAYRFSGSSKPDEAKIMRSIADKYAELQREVIRVSRDVEKLKNKQSD
;
A
#
# COMPACT_ATOMS: atom_id res chain seq x y z
N MET A 1 -15.11 -12.60 28.17
CA MET A 1 -14.77 -13.44 27.00
C MET A 1 -15.96 -14.33 26.72
N PHE A 2 -16.38 -14.46 25.46
CA PHE A 2 -17.36 -15.51 25.14
C PHE A 2 -16.66 -16.87 25.25
N PRO A 3 -17.24 -17.84 25.97
CA PRO A 3 -16.69 -19.19 26.01
C PRO A 3 -16.69 -19.79 24.59
N PRO A 4 -15.67 -20.60 24.24
CA PRO A 4 -15.65 -21.27 22.96
C PRO A 4 -16.88 -22.15 22.84
N VAL A 5 -17.59 -22.01 21.72
CA VAL A 5 -18.80 -22.78 21.42
C VAL A 5 -18.43 -23.97 20.54
N ASP A 6 -19.00 -25.14 20.83
CA ASP A 6 -18.71 -26.37 20.09
C ASP A 6 -19.12 -26.28 18.61
N ASP A 7 -18.23 -26.74 17.72
CA ASP A 7 -18.41 -26.72 16.27
C ASP A 7 -19.68 -27.48 15.80
N SER A 8 -20.15 -28.46 16.59
CA SER A 8 -21.39 -29.19 16.34
C SER A 8 -22.62 -28.28 16.46
N THR A 9 -22.62 -27.35 17.42
CA THR A 9 -23.74 -26.42 17.64
C THR A 9 -23.76 -25.28 16.61
N LEU A 10 -22.58 -24.85 16.14
CA LEU A 10 -22.45 -23.86 15.07
C LEU A 10 -22.92 -24.41 13.71
N LYS A 11 -22.73 -25.71 13.45
CA LYS A 11 -23.23 -26.37 12.23
C LYS A 11 -24.74 -26.63 12.25
N ASN A 12 -25.29 -26.97 13.42
CA ASN A 12 -26.71 -27.27 13.56
C ASN A 12 -27.60 -26.02 13.51
N ASN A 13 -27.05 -24.83 13.78
CA ASN A 13 -27.82 -23.60 13.83
C ASN A 13 -27.13 -22.45 13.05
N PRO A 14 -27.33 -22.36 11.71
CA PRO A 14 -26.60 -21.43 10.85
C PRO A 14 -26.86 -19.95 11.18
N LYS A 15 -28.05 -19.63 11.72
CA LYS A 15 -28.39 -18.27 12.18
C LYS A 15 -27.61 -17.85 13.43
N PHE A 16 -27.33 -18.81 14.32
CA PHE A 16 -26.51 -18.57 15.49
C PHE A 16 -25.03 -18.43 15.11
N SER A 17 -24.55 -19.22 14.15
CA SER A 17 -23.19 -19.11 13.60
C SER A 17 -22.90 -17.74 13.00
N SER A 18 -23.82 -17.19 12.19
CA SER A 18 -23.67 -15.85 11.62
C SER A 18 -23.71 -14.74 12.67
N LEU A 19 -24.54 -14.88 13.70
CA LEU A 19 -24.60 -13.92 14.81
C LEU A 19 -23.32 -13.99 15.66
N TYR A 20 -22.84 -15.20 15.96
CA TYR A 20 -21.63 -15.42 16.73
C TYR A 20 -20.39 -14.88 16.00
N SER A 21 -20.25 -15.12 14.70
CA SER A 21 -19.19 -14.50 13.90
C SER A 21 -19.33 -12.98 13.85
N THR A 22 -20.53 -12.44 13.65
CA THR A 22 -20.76 -10.98 13.63
C THR A 22 -20.40 -10.32 14.97
N LEU A 23 -20.73 -10.94 16.10
CA LEU A 23 -20.39 -10.43 17.43
C LEU A 23 -18.90 -10.54 17.73
N THR A 24 -18.26 -11.67 17.39
CA THR A 24 -16.85 -11.92 17.71
C THR A 24 -15.88 -11.22 16.76
N GLU A 25 -16.22 -11.12 15.48
CA GLU A 25 -15.37 -10.50 14.45
C GLU A 25 -15.68 -9.02 14.26
N GLY A 26 -16.96 -8.64 14.29
CA GLY A 26 -17.41 -7.29 13.96
C GLY A 26 -17.49 -6.34 15.15
N ILE A 27 -18.11 -6.77 16.25
CA ILE A 27 -18.57 -5.85 17.30
C ILE A 27 -17.67 -5.87 18.53
N LEU A 28 -17.05 -7.01 18.88
CA LEU A 28 -16.33 -7.19 20.14
C LEU A 28 -14.86 -7.50 19.94
N ASN A 29 -14.04 -7.04 20.88
CA ASN A 29 -12.64 -7.43 21.02
C ASN A 29 -12.53 -8.78 21.75
N PRO A 30 -11.39 -9.47 21.68
CA PRO A 30 -11.15 -10.74 22.38
C PRO A 30 -11.37 -10.66 23.91
N ASN A 31 -11.27 -9.45 24.47
CA ASN A 31 -11.50 -9.17 25.89
C ASN A 31 -12.98 -8.95 26.24
N GLY A 32 -13.90 -9.01 25.27
CA GLY A 32 -15.34 -8.81 25.44
C GLY A 32 -15.80 -7.35 25.42
N THR A 33 -14.93 -6.40 25.09
CA THR A 33 -15.27 -4.97 24.96
C THR A 33 -15.71 -4.63 23.55
N SER A 34 -16.63 -3.67 23.37
CA SER A 34 -17.07 -3.25 22.03
C SER A 34 -15.98 -2.46 21.30
N LYS A 35 -15.80 -2.77 20.00
CA LYS A 35 -14.90 -2.06 19.08
C LYS A 35 -15.36 -0.63 18.79
N PHE A 36 -16.66 -0.35 18.92
CA PHE A 36 -17.27 0.93 18.54
C PHE A 36 -17.47 1.89 19.73
N TYR A 37 -16.86 1.62 20.88
CA TYR A 37 -17.01 2.51 22.04
C TYR A 37 -16.26 3.85 21.79
N PRO A 38 -16.94 5.01 21.82
CA PRO A 38 -16.35 6.29 21.44
C PRO A 38 -15.18 6.73 22.34
N GLY A 39 -15.11 6.22 23.58
CA GLY A 39 -14.00 6.47 24.51
C GLY A 39 -12.95 5.35 24.60
N GLN A 40 -12.89 4.43 23.63
CA GLN A 40 -11.98 3.26 23.72
C GLN A 40 -10.50 3.69 23.75
N LYS A 41 -10.14 4.71 22.98
CA LYS A 41 -8.77 5.27 22.97
C LYS A 41 -8.36 5.82 24.34
N GLU A 42 -9.26 6.53 25.02
CA GLU A 42 -9.00 7.06 26.37
C GLU A 42 -8.84 5.92 27.39
N ARG A 43 -9.69 4.88 27.32
CA ARG A 43 -9.55 3.69 28.18
C ARG A 43 -8.25 2.94 27.92
N ASP A 44 -7.82 2.82 26.67
CA ASP A 44 -6.56 2.16 26.32
C ASP A 44 -5.36 2.99 26.82
N GLN A 45 -5.44 4.32 26.75
CA GLN A 45 -4.43 5.22 27.35
C GLN A 45 -4.39 5.08 28.88
N VAL A 46 -5.54 5.06 29.56
CA VAL A 46 -5.61 4.89 31.02
C VAL A 46 -5.09 3.51 31.45
N THR A 47 -5.45 2.44 30.74
CA THR A 47 -4.99 1.08 31.07
C THR A 47 -3.49 0.91 30.85
N THR A 48 -2.92 1.52 29.81
CA THR A 48 -1.46 1.51 29.58
C THR A 48 -0.73 2.35 30.62
N ALA A 49 -1.26 3.51 31.01
CA ALA A 49 -0.72 4.32 32.11
C ALA A 49 -0.76 3.56 33.45
N LEU A 50 -1.88 2.90 33.76
CA LEU A 50 -2.04 2.08 34.96
C LEU A 50 -1.04 0.92 34.99
N LYS A 51 -0.84 0.22 33.86
CA LYS A 51 0.18 -0.85 33.74
C LYS A 51 1.58 -0.31 34.01
N LYS A 52 1.95 0.83 33.43
CA LYS A 52 3.26 1.47 33.68
C LYS A 52 3.45 1.80 35.15
N ASN A 53 2.44 2.40 35.79
CA ASN A 53 2.49 2.75 37.21
C ASN A 53 2.57 1.51 38.12
N ARG A 54 1.84 0.43 37.80
CA ARG A 54 1.96 -0.84 38.54
C ARG A 54 3.36 -1.42 38.44
N ILE A 55 3.95 -1.46 37.24
CA ILE A 55 5.33 -1.93 37.05
C ILE A 55 6.31 -1.07 37.84
N HIS A 56 6.16 0.25 37.80
CA HIS A 56 6.99 1.17 38.56
C HIS A 56 6.86 0.93 40.08
N ALA A 57 5.65 0.84 40.61
CA ALA A 57 5.40 0.56 42.02
C ALA A 57 5.99 -0.78 42.45
N SER A 58 5.86 -1.83 41.63
CA SER A 58 6.48 -3.13 41.90
C SER A 58 8.01 -3.05 41.89
N LYS A 59 8.62 -2.28 40.97
CA LYS A 59 10.08 -2.05 40.97
C LYS A 59 10.52 -1.34 42.24
N VAL A 60 9.83 -0.28 42.64
CA VAL A 60 10.13 0.46 43.87
C VAL A 60 9.97 -0.44 45.10
N TYR A 61 8.91 -1.25 45.15
CA TYR A 61 8.69 -2.22 46.22
C TYR A 61 9.80 -3.29 46.26
N LEU A 62 10.22 -3.80 45.11
CA LEU A 62 11.32 -4.76 45.02
C LEU A 62 12.64 -4.14 45.47
N LEU A 63 12.95 -2.90 45.07
CA LEU A 63 14.14 -2.19 45.54
C LEU A 63 14.09 -1.92 47.05
N LYS A 64 12.95 -1.46 47.57
CA LYS A 64 12.77 -1.22 49.01
C LYS A 64 12.85 -2.51 49.81
N SER A 65 12.27 -3.60 49.32
CA SER A 65 12.36 -4.91 49.97
C SER A 65 13.73 -5.55 49.83
N ALA A 66 14.45 -5.33 48.72
CA ALA A 66 15.84 -5.76 48.56
C ALA A 66 16.75 -4.98 49.52
N LEU A 67 16.61 -3.66 49.61
CA LEU A 67 17.36 -2.82 50.55
C LEU A 67 17.07 -3.22 52.00
N ASN A 68 15.80 -3.46 52.36
CA ASN A 68 15.44 -3.95 53.69
C ASN A 68 16.00 -5.36 53.98
N LYS A 69 16.21 -6.19 52.96
CA LYS A 69 16.84 -7.52 53.10
C LYS A 69 18.36 -7.48 53.09
N ILE A 70 18.96 -6.41 52.57
CA ILE A 70 20.40 -6.15 52.60
C ILE A 70 20.83 -5.58 53.96
N ASP A 71 19.90 -5.29 54.87
CA ASP A 71 20.25 -4.90 56.23
C ASP A 71 21.11 -6.00 56.89
N LEU A 72 22.41 -5.72 57.05
CA LEU A 72 23.42 -6.61 57.61
C LEU A 72 23.09 -7.05 59.06
N SER A 73 22.06 -6.46 59.69
CA SER A 73 21.58 -6.84 61.02
C SER A 73 20.98 -8.27 61.08
N GLN A 74 20.47 -8.81 59.96
CA GLN A 74 19.90 -10.17 59.93
C GLN A 74 20.95 -11.29 59.86
N VAL A 75 22.21 -10.97 59.52
CA VAL A 75 23.32 -11.94 59.66
C VAL A 75 23.64 -12.18 61.14
N ILE A 76 23.35 -11.22 62.02
CA ILE A 76 23.66 -11.28 63.45
C ILE A 76 22.54 -11.98 64.26
N SER A 77 21.31 -12.04 63.74
CA SER A 77 20.15 -12.47 64.55
C SER A 77 19.64 -13.89 64.29
N ASN A 78 20.13 -14.58 63.25
CA ASN A 78 19.66 -15.94 62.90
C ASN A 78 20.61 -17.08 63.34
N SER A 79 21.64 -16.78 64.13
CA SER A 79 22.44 -17.78 64.83
C SER A 79 21.93 -17.99 66.26
N ASN A 80 20.74 -18.56 66.42
CA ASN A 80 20.26 -19.02 67.73
C ASN A 80 19.93 -20.52 67.67
N ALA A 81 20.96 -21.34 67.80
CA ALA A 81 20.93 -22.51 68.67
C ALA A 81 22.37 -23.04 68.89
N ASN A 82 22.85 -22.76 70.11
CA ASN A 82 23.84 -23.52 70.88
C ASN A 82 25.32 -23.08 70.81
N LYS A 83 25.80 -22.70 72.00
CA LYS A 83 27.19 -22.49 72.46
C LYS A 83 27.93 -21.24 71.98
N SER A 84 27.78 -20.20 72.80
CA SER A 84 28.88 -19.40 73.37
C SER A 84 30.14 -19.20 72.53
N THR A 85 30.21 -18.07 71.85
CA THR A 85 31.38 -17.18 71.93
C THR A 85 30.91 -15.77 71.63
N THR A 86 31.14 -14.89 72.61
CA THR A 86 31.01 -13.45 72.50
C THR A 86 31.92 -12.94 71.39
N ILE A 87 31.39 -12.71 70.18
CA ILE A 87 32.06 -11.87 69.19
C ILE A 87 31.87 -10.44 69.67
N SER A 88 32.89 -9.94 70.35
CA SER A 88 33.00 -8.56 70.78
C SER A 88 32.85 -7.65 69.55
N LYS A 89 31.95 -6.66 69.63
CA LYS A 89 31.84 -5.56 68.65
C LYS A 89 33.09 -4.64 68.63
N ASN A 90 34.22 -5.08 69.20
CA ASN A 90 35.44 -4.30 69.40
C ASN A 90 36.60 -4.67 68.45
N SER A 91 36.46 -5.66 67.54
CA SER A 91 37.52 -6.05 66.58
C SER A 91 37.30 -5.60 65.13
N LEU A 92 36.20 -4.92 64.84
CA LEU A 92 35.84 -4.44 63.49
C LEU A 92 36.82 -3.43 62.85
N PRO A 93 37.49 -2.50 63.56
CA PRO A 93 38.44 -1.59 62.91
C PRO A 93 39.70 -2.32 62.44
N ASP A 94 40.22 -3.26 63.22
CA ASP A 94 41.46 -3.98 62.95
C ASP A 94 41.33 -4.92 61.73
N LEU A 95 40.15 -5.54 61.53
CA LEU A 95 39.85 -6.37 60.36
C LEU A 95 39.68 -5.55 59.07
N ASN A 96 39.12 -4.35 59.15
CA ASN A 96 38.98 -3.47 57.98
C ASN A 96 40.34 -2.95 57.51
N GLU A 97 41.20 -2.55 58.45
CA GLU A 97 42.59 -2.17 58.17
C GLU A 97 43.37 -3.36 57.57
N LEU A 98 43.15 -4.57 58.08
CA LEU A 98 43.73 -5.79 57.54
C LEU A 98 43.24 -6.12 56.12
N ILE A 99 41.95 -5.95 55.83
CA ILE A 99 41.37 -6.12 54.48
C ILE A 99 41.95 -5.07 53.51
N ILE A 100 42.16 -3.84 53.96
CA ILE A 100 42.82 -2.78 53.17
C ILE A 100 44.29 -3.16 52.92
N LEU A 101 45.02 -3.65 53.91
CA LEU A 101 46.41 -4.12 53.76
C LEU A 101 46.51 -5.34 52.82
N LEU A 102 45.60 -6.31 52.95
CA LEU A 102 45.52 -7.48 52.06
C LEU A 102 45.18 -7.06 50.63
N SER A 103 44.18 -6.20 50.43
CA SER A 103 43.80 -5.70 49.10
C SER A 103 44.92 -4.88 48.46
N ASN A 104 45.65 -4.08 49.22
CA ASN A 104 46.87 -3.41 48.78
C ASN A 104 47.93 -4.43 48.37
N ARG A 105 48.20 -5.48 49.17
CA ARG A 105 49.13 -6.56 48.81
C ARG A 105 48.74 -7.29 47.52
N PHE A 106 47.46 -7.58 47.32
CA PHE A 106 46.96 -8.19 46.08
C PHE A 106 46.95 -7.22 44.88
N ALA A 107 46.86 -5.92 45.11
CA ALA A 107 47.01 -4.89 44.08
C ALA A 107 48.48 -4.70 43.68
N LEU A 108 49.39 -4.64 44.64
CA LEU A 108 50.84 -4.60 44.41
C LEU A 108 51.34 -5.87 43.69
N SER A 109 50.80 -7.04 44.03
CA SER A 109 51.13 -8.30 43.35
C SER A 109 50.68 -8.38 41.89
N ARG A 110 49.77 -7.50 41.44
CA ARG A 110 49.33 -7.42 40.03
C ARG A 110 50.18 -6.47 39.20
N GLN A 111 51.00 -5.62 39.82
CA GLN A 111 52.01 -4.82 39.12
C GLN A 111 53.27 -5.64 38.92
N SER A 112 53.79 -5.63 37.69
CA SER A 112 54.77 -6.60 37.17
C SER A 112 56.19 -6.53 37.75
N LEU A 113 56.43 -5.81 38.84
CA LEU A 113 57.72 -5.84 39.55
C LEU A 113 57.57 -5.30 40.98
N PRO A 114 57.36 -6.14 42.01
CA PRO A 114 57.29 -5.67 43.39
C PRO A 114 58.69 -5.23 43.84
N SER A 115 58.85 -3.94 44.14
CA SER A 115 60.07 -3.44 44.79
C SER A 115 60.21 -4.14 46.16
N PRO A 116 61.32 -4.87 46.42
CA PRO A 116 61.46 -5.71 47.61
C PRO A 116 61.50 -4.91 48.92
N THR A 117 61.67 -3.59 48.86
CA THR A 117 61.59 -2.69 50.01
C THR A 117 60.15 -2.38 50.40
N SER A 118 59.24 -2.28 49.42
CA SER A 118 57.83 -1.97 49.66
C SER A 118 57.05 -3.14 50.27
N THR A 119 57.38 -4.38 49.88
CA THR A 119 56.80 -5.58 50.48
C THR A 119 57.33 -5.82 51.89
N LYS A 120 58.64 -5.60 52.13
CA LYS A 120 59.24 -5.68 53.48
C LYS A 120 58.66 -4.67 54.45
N LEU A 121 58.34 -3.45 53.99
CA LEU A 121 57.76 -2.41 54.82
C LEU A 121 56.31 -2.73 55.23
N LEU A 122 55.52 -3.32 54.31
CA LEU A 122 54.18 -3.84 54.62
C LEU A 122 54.26 -5.04 55.58
N GLU A 123 55.19 -5.96 55.37
CA GLU A 123 55.38 -7.15 56.20
C GLU A 123 55.95 -6.84 57.60
N SER A 124 56.64 -5.71 57.77
CA SER A 124 57.09 -5.23 59.08
C SER A 124 56.01 -4.59 59.95
N THR A 125 54.79 -4.44 59.42
CA THR A 125 53.68 -3.82 60.15
C THR A 125 53.12 -4.82 61.18
N PRO A 126 52.92 -4.43 62.46
CA PRO A 126 52.48 -5.34 63.51
C PRO A 126 51.12 -6.01 63.21
N GLN A 127 50.25 -5.34 62.47
CA GLN A 127 48.96 -5.85 61.99
C GLN A 127 49.09 -6.95 60.91
N TRP A 128 50.23 -7.02 60.21
CA TRP A 128 50.50 -8.10 59.24
C TRP A 128 50.96 -9.38 59.94
N LEU A 129 51.65 -9.25 61.08
CA LEU A 129 52.05 -10.40 61.91
C LEU A 129 50.84 -11.02 62.64
N SER A 130 49.85 -10.20 63.03
CA SER A 130 48.57 -10.69 63.58
C SER A 130 47.64 -11.31 62.55
N LEU A 131 47.92 -11.16 61.24
CA LEU A 131 47.17 -11.82 60.16
C LEU A 131 47.14 -13.33 60.35
N GLN A 132 48.27 -13.96 60.67
CA GLN A 132 48.34 -15.41 60.83
C GLN A 132 47.45 -15.90 61.98
N ALA A 133 47.22 -15.06 63.00
CA ALA A 133 46.31 -15.34 64.10
C ALA A 133 44.83 -15.10 63.73
N SER A 134 44.52 -14.15 62.83
CA SER A 134 43.15 -13.83 62.40
C SER A 134 42.68 -14.58 61.14
N VAL A 135 43.60 -15.22 60.39
CA VAL A 135 43.30 -16.12 59.26
C VAL A 135 42.24 -17.19 59.56
N PRO A 136 42.25 -17.93 60.70
CA PRO A 136 41.21 -18.91 60.98
C PRO A 136 39.82 -18.27 61.13
N GLU A 137 39.74 -17.06 61.70
CA GLU A 137 38.47 -16.33 61.85
C GLU A 137 37.95 -15.82 60.50
N ILE A 138 38.83 -15.25 59.68
CA ILE A 138 38.51 -14.82 58.31
C ILE A 138 38.09 -16.01 57.44
N SER A 139 38.79 -17.14 57.54
CA SER A 139 38.47 -18.38 56.83
C SER A 139 37.08 -18.90 57.21
N ASN A 140 36.73 -18.84 58.50
CA ASN A 140 35.40 -19.21 58.97
C ASN A 140 34.31 -18.28 58.40
N LEU A 141 34.53 -16.95 58.42
CA LEU A 141 33.59 -15.99 57.84
C LEU A 141 33.41 -16.17 56.33
N ILE A 142 34.49 -16.40 55.60
CA ILE A 142 34.46 -16.66 54.16
C ILE A 142 33.73 -17.99 53.86
N SER A 143 33.97 -19.03 54.66
CA SER A 143 33.28 -20.31 54.53
C SER A 143 31.77 -20.17 54.77
N ILE A 144 31.36 -19.46 55.82
CA ILE A 144 29.96 -19.13 56.11
C ILE A 144 29.34 -18.32 54.96
N TYR A 145 30.07 -17.33 54.45
CA TYR A 145 29.61 -16.54 53.30
C TYR A 145 29.41 -17.40 52.05
N PHE A 146 30.37 -18.26 51.70
CA PHE A 146 30.21 -19.14 50.54
C PHE A 146 29.11 -20.17 50.72
N GLN A 147 28.95 -20.73 51.92
CA GLN A 147 27.88 -21.67 52.21
C GLN A 147 26.50 -21.02 52.12
N THR A 148 26.34 -19.81 52.66
CA THR A 148 25.07 -19.06 52.56
C THR A 148 24.72 -18.69 51.12
N GLN A 149 25.70 -18.26 50.32
CA GLN A 149 25.49 -17.98 48.89
C GLN A 149 25.16 -19.25 48.10
N ALA A 150 25.85 -20.36 48.35
CA ALA A 150 25.58 -21.63 47.67
C ALA A 150 24.17 -22.16 47.99
N ILE A 151 23.72 -22.02 49.25
CA ILE A 151 22.34 -22.35 49.66
C ILE A 151 21.34 -21.42 48.98
N GLY A 152 21.65 -20.12 48.87
CA GLY A 152 20.82 -19.15 48.15
C GLY A 152 20.63 -19.51 46.68
N LEU A 153 21.71 -19.87 45.99
CA LEU A 153 21.66 -20.33 44.60
C LEU A 153 20.89 -21.64 44.45
N TYR A 154 21.06 -22.58 45.39
CA TYR A 154 20.31 -23.84 45.38
C TYR A 154 18.80 -23.61 45.51
N ARG A 155 18.36 -22.68 46.38
CA ARG A 155 16.94 -22.30 46.51
C ARG A 155 16.35 -21.72 45.22
N ILE A 156 17.16 -21.01 44.43
CA ILE A 156 16.72 -20.49 43.13
C ILE A 156 16.55 -21.62 42.13
N VAL A 157 17.46 -22.60 42.15
CA VAL A 157 17.38 -23.77 41.25
C VAL A 157 16.25 -24.72 41.63
N ASN A 158 16.00 -24.92 42.93
CA ASN A 158 14.95 -25.78 43.45
C ASN A 158 14.03 -25.01 44.41
N PRO A 159 12.99 -24.33 43.89
CA PRO A 159 12.07 -23.56 44.72
C PRO A 159 11.10 -24.43 45.55
N SER A 160 11.04 -25.74 45.28
CA SER A 160 10.04 -26.66 45.84
C SER A 160 10.60 -27.76 46.73
N THR A 161 11.91 -27.79 47.01
CA THR A 161 12.51 -28.80 47.89
C THR A 161 12.79 -28.23 49.28
N ASP A 162 12.27 -28.91 50.31
CA ASP A 162 12.55 -28.56 51.70
C ASP A 162 14.02 -28.81 52.02
N LEU A 163 14.69 -27.78 52.53
CA LEU A 163 16.14 -27.66 52.72
C LEU A 163 16.77 -28.61 53.77
N VAL A 164 16.02 -29.60 54.26
CA VAL A 164 16.29 -30.24 55.55
C VAL A 164 17.31 -31.39 55.44
N SER A 165 17.52 -31.97 54.27
CA SER A 165 18.40 -33.13 54.12
C SER A 165 19.69 -32.79 53.38
N ASN A 166 20.77 -32.61 54.14
CA ASN A 166 22.18 -32.55 53.72
C ASN A 166 22.59 -31.44 52.71
N PRO A 167 22.99 -30.24 53.19
CA PRO A 167 23.39 -29.14 52.32
C PRO A 167 24.65 -29.43 51.47
N HIS A 168 25.57 -30.26 51.95
CA HIS A 168 26.81 -30.56 51.25
C HIS A 168 26.61 -31.39 49.97
N GLN A 169 25.68 -32.35 49.98
CA GLN A 169 25.34 -33.12 48.78
C GLN A 169 24.62 -32.24 47.74
N MET A 170 23.80 -31.30 48.21
CA MET A 170 23.06 -30.37 47.36
C MET A 170 23.96 -29.32 46.67
N ILE A 171 25.04 -28.87 47.33
CA ILE A 171 26.03 -27.98 46.72
C ILE A 171 26.81 -28.71 45.61
N MET A 172 27.14 -29.99 45.81
CA MET A 172 27.84 -30.79 44.79
C MET A 172 26.97 -31.10 43.57
N ASP A 173 25.65 -31.25 43.76
CA ASP A 173 24.68 -31.51 42.69
C ASP A 173 24.27 -30.24 41.91
N LEU A 174 24.61 -29.04 42.41
CA LEU A 174 24.29 -27.77 41.76
C LEU A 174 24.98 -27.62 40.40
N ILE A 175 26.25 -28.01 40.32
CA ILE A 175 27.07 -27.90 39.10
C ILE A 175 26.54 -28.81 37.98
N PRO A 176 26.34 -30.13 38.17
CA PRO A 176 25.80 -30.99 37.12
C PRO A 176 24.39 -30.58 36.70
N LYS A 177 23.52 -30.16 37.63
CA LYS A 177 22.17 -29.67 37.31
C LYS A 177 22.18 -28.38 36.49
N THR A 178 23.01 -27.41 36.84
CA THR A 178 23.13 -26.15 36.08
C THR A 178 23.68 -26.40 34.68
N GLN A 179 24.64 -27.32 34.53
CA GLN A 179 25.13 -27.77 33.22
C GLN A 179 24.03 -28.47 32.41
N ALA A 180 23.27 -29.38 33.01
CA ALA A 180 22.15 -30.05 32.36
C ALA A 180 21.07 -29.06 31.89
N LEU A 181 20.70 -28.09 32.74
CA LEU A 181 19.74 -27.03 32.39
C LEU A 181 20.28 -26.15 31.25
N LYS A 182 21.58 -25.84 31.25
CA LYS A 182 22.19 -25.07 30.15
C LYS A 182 22.07 -25.82 28.83
N ILE A 183 22.40 -27.11 28.82
CA ILE A 183 22.28 -27.97 27.62
C ILE A 183 20.81 -28.06 27.18
N GLU A 184 19.87 -28.20 28.11
CA GLU A 184 18.44 -28.25 27.79
C GLU A 184 17.94 -26.93 27.18
N ILE A 185 18.37 -25.79 27.73
CA ILE A 185 18.03 -24.46 27.19
C ILE A 185 18.60 -24.29 25.79
N GLU A 186 19.86 -24.67 25.56
CA GLU A 186 20.50 -24.61 24.24
C GLU A 186 19.76 -25.51 23.23
N LYS A 187 19.39 -26.74 23.64
CA LYS A 187 18.57 -27.64 22.82
C LYS A 187 17.20 -27.03 22.49
N LYS A 188 16.49 -26.48 23.48
CA LYS A 188 15.20 -25.81 23.27
C LYS A 188 15.34 -24.60 22.34
N ARG A 189 16.39 -23.78 22.51
CA ARG A 189 16.69 -22.66 21.60
C ARG A 189 16.92 -23.12 20.17
N TYR A 190 17.71 -24.18 19.98
CA TYR A 190 17.94 -24.76 18.66
C TYR A 190 16.63 -25.24 18.02
N THR A 191 15.80 -26.01 18.76
CA THR A 191 14.51 -26.49 18.24
C THR A 191 13.55 -25.34 17.90
N LEU A 192 13.51 -24.29 18.71
CA LEU A 192 12.69 -23.11 18.44
C LEU A 192 13.14 -22.39 17.17
N ASN A 193 14.45 -22.23 16.99
CA ASN A 193 15.01 -21.60 15.79
C ASN A 193 14.68 -22.42 14.54
N LEU A 194 14.80 -23.75 14.60
CA LEU A 194 14.45 -24.64 13.51
C LEU A 194 12.96 -24.50 13.14
N ARG A 195 12.06 -24.50 14.14
CA ARG A 195 10.62 -24.30 13.93
C ARG A 195 10.29 -22.92 13.34
N ARG A 196 11.01 -21.88 13.73
CA ARG A 196 10.86 -20.53 13.14
C ARG A 196 11.23 -20.52 11.67
N VAL A 197 12.34 -21.17 11.29
CA VAL A 197 12.74 -21.31 9.88
C VAL A 197 11.71 -22.11 9.09
N GLU A 198 11.22 -23.22 9.64
CA GLU A 198 10.15 -24.03 9.02
C GLU A 198 8.87 -23.21 8.80
N LEU A 199 8.45 -22.43 9.80
CA LEU A 199 7.28 -21.57 9.72
C LEU A 199 7.44 -20.48 8.65
N VAL A 200 8.60 -19.82 8.60
CA VAL A 200 8.90 -18.82 7.55
C VAL A 200 8.85 -19.46 6.16
N GLY A 201 9.35 -20.69 6.00
CA GLY A 201 9.22 -21.46 4.76
C GLY A 201 7.77 -21.69 4.35
N LYS A 202 6.92 -22.13 5.29
CA LYS A 202 5.48 -22.34 5.05
C LYS A 202 4.74 -21.04 4.70
N VAL A 203 5.04 -19.95 5.41
CA VAL A 203 4.45 -18.62 5.13
C VAL A 203 4.87 -18.12 3.75
N LYS A 204 6.13 -18.30 3.36
CA LYS A 204 6.61 -17.96 2.01
C LYS A 204 5.88 -18.76 0.93
N MET A 205 5.69 -20.07 1.15
CA MET A 205 4.93 -20.92 0.23
C MET A 205 3.47 -20.45 0.12
N LEU A 206 2.81 -20.17 1.24
CA LEU A 206 1.44 -19.64 1.24
C LEU A 206 1.34 -18.32 0.49
N LEU A 207 2.28 -17.39 0.70
CA LEU A 207 2.31 -16.12 0.00
C LEU A 207 2.52 -16.31 -1.52
N SER A 208 3.38 -17.25 -1.92
CA SER A 208 3.59 -17.57 -3.34
C SER A 208 2.34 -18.15 -3.99
N LEU A 209 1.61 -19.02 -3.28
CA LEU A 209 0.34 -19.59 -3.74
C LEU A 209 -0.74 -18.51 -3.83
N TYR A 210 -0.81 -17.60 -2.86
CA TYR A 210 -1.76 -16.49 -2.89
C TYR A 210 -1.47 -15.53 -4.05
N HIS A 211 -0.19 -15.26 -4.31
CA HIS A 211 0.20 -14.44 -5.46
C HIS A 211 -0.21 -15.11 -6.78
N LEU A 212 0.06 -16.42 -6.93
CA LEU A 212 -0.34 -17.19 -8.11
C LEU A 212 -1.86 -17.25 -8.27
N ALA A 213 -2.61 -17.46 -7.18
CA ALA A 213 -4.07 -17.46 -7.23
C ALA A 213 -4.61 -16.09 -7.66
N SER A 214 -4.03 -15.00 -7.13
CA SER A 214 -4.43 -13.63 -7.47
C SER A 214 -4.14 -13.32 -8.95
N THR A 215 -2.96 -13.70 -9.47
CA THR A 215 -2.63 -13.49 -10.88
C THR A 215 -3.53 -14.30 -11.80
N LEU A 216 -3.85 -15.56 -11.45
CA LEU A 216 -4.79 -16.38 -12.22
C LEU A 216 -6.20 -15.78 -12.21
N VAL A 217 -6.68 -15.27 -11.07
CA VAL A 217 -7.99 -14.60 -11.00
C VAL A 217 -8.01 -13.35 -11.87
N ILE A 218 -6.95 -12.53 -11.82
CA ILE A 218 -6.84 -11.34 -12.68
C ILE A 218 -6.86 -11.73 -14.15
N LEU A 219 -6.02 -12.68 -14.57
CA LEU A 219 -5.99 -13.17 -15.95
C LEU A 219 -7.35 -13.74 -16.38
N HIS A 220 -8.05 -14.44 -15.49
CA HIS A 220 -9.36 -14.98 -15.79
C HIS A 220 -10.41 -13.87 -15.95
N LEU A 221 -10.39 -12.84 -15.12
CA LEU A 221 -11.25 -11.66 -15.26
C LEU A 221 -10.96 -10.90 -16.55
N GLU A 222 -9.69 -10.71 -16.89
CA GLU A 222 -9.26 -10.10 -18.15
C GLU A 222 -9.74 -10.90 -19.36
N GLN A 223 -9.62 -12.22 -19.32
CA GLN A 223 -10.02 -13.06 -20.45
C GLN A 223 -11.54 -13.20 -20.57
N THR A 224 -12.23 -13.44 -19.47
CA THR A 224 -13.67 -13.76 -19.47
C THR A 224 -14.55 -12.54 -19.46
N VAL A 225 -14.26 -11.53 -18.62
CA VAL A 225 -15.10 -10.36 -18.48
C VAL A 225 -14.69 -9.30 -19.50
N HIS A 226 -13.41 -8.95 -19.55
CA HIS A 226 -12.94 -7.90 -20.45
C HIS A 226 -12.78 -8.40 -21.89
N GLY A 227 -12.28 -9.62 -22.08
CA GLY A 227 -12.03 -10.21 -23.39
C GLY A 227 -13.32 -10.56 -24.15
N SER A 228 -14.30 -11.20 -23.50
CA SER A 228 -15.58 -11.52 -24.17
C SER A 228 -16.40 -10.27 -24.48
N MET A 229 -16.51 -9.33 -23.54
CA MET A 229 -17.24 -8.07 -23.72
C MET A 229 -16.59 -7.20 -24.80
N SER A 230 -15.25 -7.11 -24.83
CA SER A 230 -14.55 -6.36 -25.89
C SER A 230 -14.77 -7.00 -27.26
N ARG A 231 -14.74 -8.34 -27.36
CA ARG A 231 -15.02 -9.05 -28.61
C ARG A 231 -16.47 -8.85 -29.06
N GLU A 232 -17.44 -8.95 -28.15
CA GLU A 232 -18.85 -8.70 -28.45
C GLU A 232 -19.09 -7.26 -28.92
N LEU A 233 -18.54 -6.27 -28.20
CA LEU A 233 -18.65 -4.87 -28.57
C LEU A 233 -18.04 -4.58 -29.95
N LYS A 234 -16.88 -5.18 -30.24
CA LYS A 234 -16.25 -5.07 -31.56
C LYS A 234 -17.15 -5.66 -32.64
N LEU A 235 -17.67 -6.88 -32.46
CA LEU A 235 -18.60 -7.51 -33.40
C LEU A 235 -19.87 -6.68 -33.59
N ARG A 236 -20.45 -6.14 -32.51
CA ARG A 236 -21.61 -5.23 -32.60
C ARG A 236 -21.29 -3.98 -33.41
N SER A 237 -20.11 -3.38 -33.22
CA SER A 237 -19.70 -2.20 -33.98
C SER A 237 -19.51 -2.51 -35.48
N GLU A 238 -18.95 -3.68 -35.80
CA GLU A 238 -18.79 -4.14 -37.18
C GLU A 238 -20.14 -4.42 -37.84
N ILE A 239 -21.08 -5.04 -37.14
CA ILE A 239 -22.45 -5.26 -37.62
C ILE A 239 -23.16 -3.93 -37.89
N VAL A 240 -23.06 -2.96 -36.97
CA VAL A 240 -23.67 -1.63 -37.14
C VAL A 240 -23.04 -0.90 -38.33
N SER A 241 -21.72 -0.97 -38.48
CA SER A 241 -21.00 -0.40 -39.63
C SER A 241 -21.45 -1.02 -40.95
N LEU A 242 -21.55 -2.34 -41.03
CA LEU A 242 -22.00 -3.06 -42.22
C LEU A 242 -23.46 -2.72 -42.55
N ASN A 243 -24.32 -2.64 -41.53
CA ASN A 243 -25.71 -2.20 -41.70
C ASN A 243 -25.80 -0.76 -42.23
N ALA A 244 -24.97 0.16 -41.72
CA ALA A 244 -24.92 1.54 -42.22
C ALA A 244 -24.44 1.60 -43.68
N GLN A 245 -23.43 0.80 -44.05
CA GLN A 245 -22.97 0.69 -45.44
C GLN A 245 -24.06 0.12 -46.34
N LYS A 246 -24.73 -0.95 -45.91
CA LYS A 246 -25.86 -1.55 -46.63
C LYS A 246 -26.96 -0.52 -46.87
N LEU A 247 -27.36 0.21 -45.83
CA LEU A 247 -28.38 1.25 -45.93
C LEU A 247 -27.94 2.39 -46.86
N ALA A 248 -26.66 2.77 -46.85
CA ALA A 248 -26.12 3.74 -47.79
C ALA A 248 -26.18 3.25 -49.25
N PHE A 249 -25.92 1.96 -49.50
CA PHE A 249 -26.07 1.37 -50.83
C PHE A 249 -27.53 1.26 -51.25
N GLU A 250 -28.44 0.86 -50.36
CA GLU A 250 -29.88 0.84 -50.61
C GLU A 250 -30.40 2.25 -50.93
N ALA A 251 -29.97 3.27 -50.19
CA ALA A 251 -30.33 4.66 -50.45
C ALA A 251 -29.82 5.12 -51.83
N LYS A 252 -28.59 4.77 -52.22
CA LYS A 252 -28.05 5.05 -53.56
C LYS A 252 -28.85 4.34 -54.64
N GLU A 253 -29.21 3.07 -54.44
CA GLU A 253 -30.04 2.32 -55.39
C GLU A 253 -31.42 2.97 -55.57
N LYS A 254 -32.07 3.37 -54.47
CA LYS A 254 -33.35 4.08 -54.52
C LYS A 254 -33.21 5.43 -55.22
N ARG A 255 -32.12 6.16 -55.00
CA ARG A 255 -31.81 7.39 -55.74
C ARG A 255 -31.69 7.13 -57.24
N TYR A 256 -30.90 6.14 -57.68
CA TYR A 256 -30.76 5.82 -59.10
C TYR A 256 -32.09 5.39 -59.73
N LYS A 257 -32.90 4.60 -59.01
CA LYS A 257 -34.26 4.24 -59.43
C LYS A 257 -35.14 5.48 -59.59
N GLY A 258 -35.10 6.41 -58.63
CA GLY A 258 -35.81 7.69 -58.70
C GLY A 258 -35.34 8.55 -59.89
N GLU A 259 -34.03 8.71 -60.07
CA GLU A 259 -33.45 9.44 -61.20
C GLU A 259 -33.87 8.85 -62.54
N LYS A 260 -33.88 7.52 -62.69
CA LYS A 260 -34.33 6.86 -63.92
C LYS A 260 -35.81 7.13 -64.21
N ILE A 261 -36.66 7.25 -63.19
CA ILE A 261 -38.08 7.56 -63.35
C ILE A 261 -38.28 9.01 -63.82
N PHE A 262 -37.57 9.98 -63.22
CA PHE A 262 -37.72 11.40 -63.56
C PHE A 262 -36.99 11.80 -64.85
N TYR A 263 -35.78 11.28 -65.06
CA TYR A 263 -34.96 11.52 -66.25
C TYR A 263 -35.08 10.33 -67.22
N SER A 264 -36.30 10.07 -67.68
CA SER A 264 -36.51 9.14 -68.78
C SER A 264 -35.76 9.62 -70.03
N ASP A 265 -35.43 8.69 -70.92
CA ASP A 265 -34.70 9.05 -72.15
C ASP A 265 -35.52 9.97 -73.06
N ASP A 266 -36.86 9.91 -72.97
CA ASP A 266 -37.76 10.87 -73.62
C ASP A 266 -37.59 12.29 -73.06
N VAL A 267 -37.49 12.44 -71.73
CA VAL A 267 -37.26 13.73 -71.09
C VAL A 267 -35.87 14.28 -71.45
N LYS A 268 -34.84 13.42 -71.50
CA LYS A 268 -33.50 13.82 -71.97
C LYS A 268 -33.54 14.27 -73.43
N ASN A 269 -34.22 13.52 -74.31
CA ASN A 269 -34.39 13.89 -75.72
C ASN A 269 -35.14 15.22 -75.87
N ALA A 270 -36.19 15.44 -75.07
CA ALA A 270 -36.90 16.71 -75.02
C ALA A 270 -35.98 17.86 -74.57
N PHE A 271 -35.15 17.66 -73.54
CA PHE A 271 -34.15 18.65 -73.12
C PHE A 271 -33.11 18.93 -74.21
N TYR A 272 -32.60 17.92 -74.92
CA TYR A 272 -31.70 18.13 -76.05
C TYR A 272 -32.35 18.93 -77.17
N GLN A 273 -33.60 18.63 -77.51
CA GLN A 273 -34.37 19.40 -78.49
C GLN A 273 -34.60 20.84 -78.04
N TYR A 274 -34.90 21.06 -76.75
CA TYR A 274 -35.07 22.38 -76.16
C TYR A 274 -33.77 23.20 -76.18
N VAL A 275 -32.64 22.61 -75.79
CA VAL A 275 -31.33 23.29 -75.89
C VAL A 275 -31.01 23.63 -77.34
N ARG A 276 -31.31 22.74 -78.28
CA ARG A 276 -31.11 22.99 -79.72
C ARG A 276 -32.01 24.11 -80.22
N SER A 277 -33.26 24.20 -79.77
CA SER A 277 -34.18 25.28 -80.15
C SER A 277 -33.76 26.62 -79.53
N LEU A 278 -33.25 26.63 -78.30
CA LEU A 278 -32.67 27.82 -77.67
C LEU A 278 -31.42 28.32 -78.41
N ARG A 279 -30.52 27.42 -78.84
CA ARG A 279 -29.34 27.81 -79.64
C ARG A 279 -29.75 28.41 -80.99
N LYS A 280 -30.67 27.77 -81.71
CA LYS A 280 -31.24 28.33 -82.96
C LYS A 280 -31.96 29.66 -82.71
N GLY A 281 -32.66 29.80 -81.58
CA GLY A 281 -33.31 31.03 -81.17
C GLY A 281 -32.31 32.15 -80.93
N ARG A 282 -31.19 31.86 -80.26
CA ARG A 282 -30.08 32.79 -80.06
C ARG A 282 -29.47 33.25 -81.38
N GLU A 283 -29.14 32.32 -82.28
CA GLU A 283 -28.57 32.65 -83.60
C GLU A 283 -29.49 33.61 -84.37
N ARG A 284 -30.81 33.34 -84.39
CA ARG A 284 -31.79 34.25 -85.02
C ARG A 284 -31.86 35.62 -84.35
N LEU A 285 -31.73 35.69 -83.03
CA LEU A 285 -31.72 36.97 -82.31
C LEU A 285 -30.43 37.75 -82.56
N GLU A 286 -29.28 37.08 -82.65
CA GLU A 286 -28.01 37.70 -83.03
C GLU A 286 -28.04 38.20 -84.48
N GLU A 287 -28.64 37.45 -85.40
CA GLU A 287 -28.88 37.89 -86.78
C GLU A 287 -29.79 39.13 -86.84
N ARG A 288 -30.92 39.12 -86.12
CA ARG A 288 -31.82 40.28 -86.02
C ARG A 288 -31.14 41.49 -85.39
N LYS A 289 -30.31 41.27 -84.37
CA LYS A 289 -29.48 42.30 -83.75
C LYS A 289 -28.52 42.91 -84.78
N SER A 290 -27.79 42.07 -85.53
CA SER A 290 -26.87 42.53 -86.58
C SER A 290 -27.59 43.30 -87.68
N LEU A 291 -28.79 42.86 -88.11
CA LEU A 291 -29.61 43.60 -89.07
C LEU A 291 -30.06 44.95 -88.51
N ALA A 292 -30.51 45.01 -87.26
CA ALA A 292 -30.87 46.26 -86.61
C ALA A 292 -29.66 47.22 -86.52
N GLU A 293 -28.48 46.73 -86.13
CA GLU A 293 -27.23 47.51 -86.13
C GLU A 293 -26.89 48.05 -87.52
N LYS A 294 -27.04 47.23 -88.57
CA LYS A 294 -26.84 47.66 -89.95
C LYS A 294 -27.84 48.73 -90.37
N THR A 295 -29.12 48.60 -90.01
CA THR A 295 -30.12 49.65 -90.29
C THR A 295 -29.84 50.95 -89.54
N ILE A 296 -29.50 50.90 -88.25
CA ILE A 296 -29.11 52.07 -87.46
C ILE A 296 -27.86 52.73 -88.07
N SER A 297 -26.88 51.93 -88.50
CA SER A 297 -25.66 52.42 -89.14
C SER A 297 -25.95 53.07 -90.50
N ALA A 298 -26.85 52.49 -91.29
CA ALA A 298 -27.31 53.07 -92.56
C ALA A 298 -28.01 54.42 -92.34
N TYR A 299 -28.88 54.52 -91.32
CA TYR A 299 -29.52 55.78 -90.95
C TYR A 299 -28.55 56.82 -90.38
N ARG A 300 -27.51 56.40 -89.64
CA ARG A 300 -26.44 57.29 -89.16
C ARG A 300 -25.67 57.94 -90.31
N PHE A 301 -25.60 57.27 -91.47
CA PHE A 301 -24.88 57.77 -92.65
C PHE A 301 -25.78 58.60 -93.58
N SER A 302 -27.11 58.39 -93.58
CA SER A 302 -28.08 59.22 -94.31
C SER A 302 -28.48 60.45 -93.47
N GLY A 303 -27.63 61.49 -93.42
CA GLY A 303 -27.89 62.71 -92.65
C GLY A 303 -28.97 63.63 -93.24
N SER A 304 -30.25 63.25 -93.13
CA SER A 304 -31.40 64.08 -93.52
C SER A 304 -32.20 64.49 -92.27
N SER A 305 -32.42 65.79 -92.08
CA SER A 305 -33.05 66.35 -90.88
C SER A 305 -34.57 66.49 -91.10
N LYS A 306 -35.34 65.42 -90.84
CA LYS A 306 -36.81 65.49 -90.74
C LYS A 306 -37.29 65.05 -89.35
N PRO A 307 -38.27 65.74 -88.75
CA PRO A 307 -38.71 65.48 -87.36
C PRO A 307 -39.38 64.10 -87.16
N ASP A 308 -39.89 63.47 -88.22
CA ASP A 308 -40.52 62.14 -88.14
C ASP A 308 -39.49 60.99 -88.08
N GLU A 309 -38.26 61.18 -88.56
CA GLU A 309 -37.20 60.16 -88.53
C GLU A 309 -36.60 59.97 -87.12
N ALA A 310 -36.64 60.99 -86.27
CA ALA A 310 -36.17 60.89 -84.88
C ALA A 310 -37.05 59.96 -84.02
N LYS A 311 -38.37 59.93 -84.28
CA LYS A 311 -39.29 59.00 -83.62
C LYS A 311 -39.06 57.56 -84.09
N ILE A 312 -38.80 57.37 -85.39
CA ILE A 312 -38.46 56.08 -85.97
C ILE A 312 -37.12 55.56 -85.37
N MET A 313 -36.11 56.42 -85.27
CA MET A 313 -34.81 56.07 -84.66
C MET A 313 -34.92 55.72 -83.18
N ARG A 314 -35.72 56.44 -82.39
CA ARG A 314 -36.01 56.05 -81.00
C ARG A 314 -36.67 54.68 -80.94
N SER A 315 -37.68 54.43 -81.78
CA SER A 315 -38.36 53.12 -81.81
C SER A 315 -37.44 51.96 -82.23
N ILE A 316 -36.48 52.18 -83.14
CA ILE A 316 -35.51 51.18 -83.56
C ILE A 316 -34.45 50.96 -82.48
N ALA A 317 -33.98 52.02 -81.82
CA ALA A 317 -33.05 51.92 -80.69
C ALA A 317 -33.68 51.19 -79.49
N ASP A 318 -34.95 51.46 -79.20
CA ASP A 318 -35.70 50.77 -78.15
C ASP A 318 -35.86 49.27 -78.46
N LYS A 319 -36.23 48.93 -79.70
CA LYS A 319 -36.28 47.53 -80.17
C LYS A 319 -34.92 46.83 -80.13
N TYR A 320 -33.84 47.54 -80.47
CA TYR A 320 -32.48 47.01 -80.39
C TYR A 320 -32.05 46.74 -78.93
N ALA A 321 -32.35 47.67 -78.02
CA ALA A 321 -32.08 47.49 -76.59
C ALA A 321 -32.87 46.30 -76.01
N GLU A 322 -34.10 46.09 -76.45
CA GLU A 322 -34.91 44.93 -76.07
C GLU A 322 -34.31 43.61 -76.60
N LEU A 323 -33.93 43.56 -77.89
CA LEU A 323 -33.26 42.39 -78.48
C LEU A 323 -31.95 42.05 -77.77
N GLN A 324 -31.15 43.06 -77.40
CA GLN A 324 -29.91 42.87 -76.66
C GLN A 324 -30.17 42.26 -75.28
N ARG A 325 -31.23 42.67 -74.58
CA ARG A 325 -31.63 42.06 -73.29
C ARG A 325 -32.07 40.62 -73.46
N GLU A 326 -32.79 40.29 -74.54
CA GLU A 326 -33.22 38.93 -74.85
C GLU A 326 -32.06 37.99 -75.17
N VAL A 327 -31.10 38.42 -75.99
CA VAL A 327 -29.90 37.64 -76.29
C VAL A 327 -29.14 37.28 -75.01
N ILE A 328 -28.98 38.25 -74.09
CA ILE A 328 -28.30 38.03 -72.82
C ILE A 328 -29.08 37.05 -71.92
N ARG A 329 -30.42 37.14 -71.90
CA ARG A 329 -31.27 36.19 -71.14
C ARG A 329 -31.12 34.76 -71.67
N VAL A 330 -31.25 34.57 -72.98
CA VAL A 330 -31.09 33.25 -73.61
C VAL A 330 -29.68 32.69 -73.42
N SER A 331 -28.64 33.54 -73.49
CA SER A 331 -27.26 33.11 -73.24
C SER A 331 -27.07 32.57 -71.82
N ARG A 332 -27.62 33.27 -70.81
CA ARG A 332 -27.56 32.81 -69.41
C ARG A 332 -28.30 31.49 -69.21
N ASP A 333 -29.43 31.29 -69.88
CA ASP A 333 -30.20 30.06 -69.74
C ASP A 333 -29.49 28.87 -70.41
N VAL A 334 -28.82 29.09 -71.55
CA VAL A 334 -27.97 28.06 -72.20
C VAL A 334 -26.77 27.69 -71.32
N GLU A 335 -26.10 28.66 -70.69
CA GLU A 335 -24.97 28.39 -69.79
C GLU A 335 -25.37 27.62 -68.54
N LYS A 336 -26.51 27.98 -67.92
CA LYS A 336 -27.05 27.24 -66.77
C LYS A 336 -27.38 25.79 -67.09
N LEU A 337 -27.88 25.53 -68.30
CA LEU A 337 -28.20 24.17 -68.75
C LEU A 337 -26.93 23.36 -69.07
N LYS A 338 -25.86 24.00 -69.55
CA LYS A 338 -24.58 23.35 -69.85
C LYS A 338 -23.84 22.88 -68.58
N ASN A 339 -23.82 23.69 -67.52
CA ASN A 339 -23.12 23.34 -66.28
C ASN A 339 -23.79 22.19 -65.50
N LYS A 340 -25.09 21.95 -65.71
CA LYS A 340 -25.82 20.82 -65.10
C LYS A 340 -25.60 19.47 -65.78
N GLN A 341 -24.93 19.42 -66.92
CA GLN A 341 -24.60 18.15 -67.61
C GLN A 341 -23.19 17.62 -67.28
N SER A 342 -22.36 18.41 -66.58
CA SER A 342 -20.95 18.08 -66.28
C SER A 342 -20.69 17.62 -64.84
N ASP A 343 -21.67 17.72 -63.96
CA ASP A 343 -21.70 17.14 -62.60
C ASP A 343 -22.65 15.93 -62.57
#